data_AF-A0A3M1QSW2-F1
#
_entry.id   AF-A0A3M1QSW2-F1
#
_cell.length_a   1.000
_cell.length_b   1.000
_cell.length_c   1.000
_cell.angle_alpha   90.00
_cell.angle_beta   90.00
_cell.angle_gamma   90.00
#
_symmetry.space_group_name_H-M   'P 1'
#
loop_
_entity.id
_entity.type
_entity.pdbx_description
1 polymer ?
#
loop_
_entity_poly.entity_id
_entity_poly.type
_entity_poly.pdbx_seq_one_letter_code
_entity_poly.pdbx_strand_id
1 'polypeptide(L)' 'MSDQPLDIIFAMPHPDDLEITCGGTIARLSQLGYRVGMLHLTNGEPTPLGTPEK' A
#
# COMPACT_ATOMS: atom_id res chain seq x y z
N MET A 1 18.33 -9.21 8.73
CA MET A 1 17.13 -9.03 7.87
C MET A 1 17.50 -9.55 6.50
N SER A 2 16.69 -10.43 5.90
CA SER A 2 16.98 -10.93 4.56
C SER A 2 16.79 -9.80 3.55
N ASP A 3 17.88 -9.38 2.91
CA ASP A 3 17.97 -8.29 1.92
C ASP A 3 17.33 -8.69 0.57
N GLN A 4 16.20 -9.38 0.64
CA GLN A 4 15.49 -9.90 -0.52
C GLN A 4 14.68 -8.76 -1.15
N PRO A 5 14.85 -8.47 -2.45
CA PRO A 5 14.13 -7.40 -3.12
C PRO A 5 12.61 -7.66 -3.11
N LEU A 6 11.82 -6.59 -3.22
CA LEU A 6 10.39 -6.71 -3.51
C LEU A 6 10.22 -7.03 -5.01
N ASP A 7 9.28 -7.91 -5.32
CA ASP A 7 8.97 -8.26 -6.70
C ASP A 7 8.11 -7.17 -7.35
N ILE A 8 7.21 -6.56 -6.55
CA ILE A 8 6.23 -5.58 -7.00
C ILE A 8 6.06 -4.51 -5.93
N ILE A 9 6.03 -3.24 -6.36
CA ILE A 9 5.67 -2.10 -5.50
C ILE A 9 4.42 -1.45 -6.06
N PHE A 10 3.39 -1.32 -5.23
CA PHE A 10 2.26 -0.45 -5.50
C PHE A 10 2.47 0.87 -4.77
N ALA A 11 2.43 1.98 -5.50
CA ALA A 11 2.65 3.32 -4.96
C ALA A 11 1.47 4.22 -5.32
N MET A 12 0.81 4.79 -4.32
CA MET A 12 -0.33 5.69 -4.51
C MET A 12 -0.28 6.90 -3.56
N PRO A 13 -0.96 8.01 -3.92
CA PRO A 13 -0.85 9.27 -3.20
C PRO A 13 -1.22 9.20 -1.71
N HIS A 14 -2.36 8.62 -1.37
CA HIS A 14 -2.91 8.66 -0.01
C HIS A 14 -3.08 7.24 0.57
N PRO A 15 -3.12 7.11 1.92
CA PRO A 15 -3.64 5.91 2.55
C PRO A 15 -5.08 5.69 2.11
N ASP A 16 -5.45 4.44 1.77
CA ASP A 16 -6.73 3.99 1.18
C ASP A 16 -6.75 3.79 -0.34
N ASP A 17 -5.95 4.54 -1.10
CA ASP A 17 -5.98 4.50 -2.57
C ASP A 17 -5.68 3.08 -3.08
N LEU A 18 -4.75 2.38 -2.42
CA LEU A 18 -4.33 1.03 -2.79
C LEU A 18 -5.43 -0.01 -2.55
N GLU A 19 -6.10 0.06 -1.40
CA GLU A 19 -7.17 -0.84 -1.00
C GLU A 19 -8.39 -0.66 -1.90
N ILE A 20 -8.77 0.59 -2.16
CA ILE A 20 -9.93 0.95 -2.98
C ILE A 20 -9.74 0.53 -4.44
N THR A 21 -8.56 0.81 -5.01
CA THR A 21 -8.35 0.60 -6.45
C THR A 21 -7.78 -0.77 -6.78
N CYS A 22 -6.93 -1.32 -5.92
CA CYS A 22 -6.07 -2.47 -6.24
C CYS A 22 -6.10 -3.58 -5.17
N GLY A 23 -6.91 -3.48 -4.12
CA GLY A 23 -6.85 -4.39 -2.97
C GLY A 23 -6.98 -5.87 -3.35
N GLY A 24 -7.90 -6.21 -4.27
CA GLY A 24 -8.06 -7.57 -4.77
C GLY A 24 -6.83 -8.10 -5.53
N THR A 25 -6.19 -7.24 -6.33
CA THR A 25 -4.98 -7.59 -7.08
C THR A 25 -3.79 -7.78 -6.15
N ILE A 26 -3.60 -6.89 -5.18
CA ILE A 26 -2.55 -6.98 -4.16
C ILE A 26 -2.69 -8.29 -3.39
N ALA A 27 -3.90 -8.60 -2.90
CA ALA A 27 -4.18 -9.84 -2.19
C ALA A 27 -3.88 -11.08 -3.06
N ARG A 28 -4.29 -11.06 -4.34
CA ARG A 28 -4.05 -12.17 -5.26
C ARG A 28 -2.55 -12.40 -5.51
N LEU A 29 -1.78 -11.34 -5.73
CA LEU A 29 -0.33 -11.44 -5.96
C LEU A 29 0.41 -11.93 -4.71
N SER A 30 0.01 -11.46 -3.53
CA SER A 30 0.54 -11.98 -2.27
C SER A 30 0.24 -13.49 -2.10
N GLN A 31 -0.98 -13.93 -2.40
CA GLN A 31 -1.35 -15.36 -2.37
C GLN A 31 -0.58 -16.23 -3.38
N LEU A 32 -0.14 -15.64 -4.49
CA LEU A 32 0.71 -16.32 -5.48
C LEU A 32 2.19 -16.36 -5.07
N GLY A 33 2.54 -15.79 -3.92
CA GLY A 33 3.89 -15.84 -3.36
C GLY A 33 4.80 -14.68 -3.74
N TYR A 34 4.28 -13.65 -4.44
CA TYR A 34 5.05 -12.45 -4.75
C TYR A 34 5.29 -11.62 -3.48
N ARG A 35 6.51 -11.06 -3.36
CA ARG A 35 6.89 -10.09 -2.35
C ARG A 35 6.38 -8.71 -2.77
N VAL A 36 5.19 -8.36 -2.29
CA VAL A 36 4.52 -7.10 -2.62
C VAL A 36 4.83 -6.05 -1.55
N GLY A 37 5.25 -4.86 -1.97
CA GLY A 37 5.31 -3.66 -1.14
C GLY A 37 4.19 -2.68 -1.45
N MET A 38 3.69 -2.01 -0.41
CA MET A 38 2.70 -0.95 -0.50
C MET A 38 3.35 0.35 -0.02
N LEU A 39 3.26 1.41 -0.83
CA LEU A 39 3.83 2.71 -0.54
C LEU A 39 2.76 3.79 -0.66
N HIS A 40 2.46 4.46 0.44
CA HIS A 40 1.70 5.70 0.43
C HIS A 40 2.69 6.87 0.30
N LEU A 41 2.48 7.73 -0.68
CA LEU A 41 3.37 8.88 -0.93
C LEU A 41 3.19 9.99 0.11
N THR A 42 2.01 10.04 0.73
CA THR A 42 1.65 10.98 1.79
C THR A 42 1.06 10.22 2.98
N ASN A 43 0.97 10.90 4.12
CA ASN A 43 0.21 10.41 5.27
C ASN A 43 -1.30 10.71 5.16
N GLY A 44 -1.76 11.25 4.02
CA GLY A 44 -3.15 11.64 3.80
C GLY A 44 -3.58 12.99 4.38
N GLU A 45 -2.71 13.71 5.10
CA GLU A 45 -3.10 14.96 5.77
C GLU A 45 -2.91 16.21 4.89
N PRO A 46 -3.80 17.24 5.02
CA PRO A 46 -4.93 17.31 5.95
C PRO A 46 -6.19 16.58 5.42
N THR A 47 -6.84 15.80 6.28
CA THR A 47 -8.21 15.31 6.00
C THR A 47 -9.26 16.17 6.73
N PRO A 48 -10.35 16.63 6.08
CA PRO A 48 -11.26 17.62 6.69
C PRO A 48 -11.94 17.20 8.00
N LEU A 49 -12.17 15.90 8.18
CA LEU A 49 -12.86 15.31 9.34
C LEU A 49 -12.05 14.20 10.01
N GLY A 50 -10.83 13.95 9.56
CA GLY A 50 -9.98 12.90 10.10
C GLY A 50 -9.06 13.40 11.19
N THR A 51 -8.45 12.45 11.87
CA THR A 51 -7.33 12.68 12.78
C THR A 51 -6.17 11.83 12.29
N PRO A 52 -4.91 12.25 12.50
CA PRO A 52 -3.76 11.46 12.09
C PRO A 52 -3.87 10.02 12.60
N GLU A 53 -3.68 9.05 11.72
CA GLU A 53 -3.54 7.65 12.11
C GLU A 53 -2.34 7.47 13.05
N LYS A 54 -2.49 6.58 14.04
CA LYS A 54 -1.48 6.28 15.05
C LYS A 54 -0.68 5.03 14.72
#